data_AF-A0A849RZL3-F1
#
_entry.id   AF-A0A849RZL3-F1
#
_cell.length_a   1.000
_cell.length_b   1.000
_cell.length_c   1.000
_cell.angle_alpha   90.00
_cell.angle_beta   90.00
_cell.angle_gamma   90.00
#
_symmetry.space_group_name_H-M   'P 1'
#
loop_
_entity.id
_entity.type
_entity.pdbx_description
1 polymer ?
#
loop_
_entity_poly.entity_id
_entity_poly.type
_entity_poly.pdbx_seq_one_letter_code
_entity_poly.pdbx_strand_id
1 'polypeptide(L)' 'MKTDNEVMNCGFESIFSTLGMVDAERFIMLLKRDKFDYTQWQKKLWQDETLESLSEKAQQAWERFE' A
#
# COMPACT_ATOMS: atom_id res chain seq x y z
N MET A 1 13.94 -9.04 -2.87
CA MET A 1 12.50 -8.75 -3.09
C MET A 1 11.73 -9.96 -2.61
N LYS A 2 10.64 -9.78 -1.85
CA LYS A 2 9.78 -10.89 -1.45
C LYS A 2 9.14 -11.52 -2.68
N THR A 3 8.90 -12.81 -2.65
CA THR A 3 8.10 -13.52 -3.67
C THR A 3 6.63 -13.10 -3.57
N ASP A 4 5.88 -13.29 -4.65
CA ASP A 4 4.45 -12.98 -4.68
C ASP A 4 3.70 -13.68 -3.54
N ASN A 5 4.06 -14.94 -3.24
CA ASN A 5 3.46 -15.69 -2.13
C ASN A 5 3.80 -15.09 -0.76
N GLU A 6 5.04 -14.65 -0.54
CA GLU A 6 5.42 -13.99 0.70
C GLU A 6 4.71 -12.65 0.87
N VAL A 7 4.55 -11.87 -0.20
CA VAL A 7 3.77 -10.62 -0.18
C VAL A 7 2.32 -10.89 0.16
N MET A 8 1.70 -11.89 -0.47
CA MET A 8 0.31 -12.28 -0.22
C MET A 8 0.09 -12.75 1.22
N ASN A 9 0.96 -13.62 1.75
CA ASN A 9 0.84 -14.14 3.11
C ASN A 9 0.97 -13.03 4.15
N CYS A 10 2.00 -12.17 4.02
CA CYS A 10 2.14 -11.01 4.91
C CYS A 10 0.93 -10.07 4.84
N GLY A 11 0.36 -9.88 3.65
CA GLY A 11 -0.84 -9.07 3.45
C GLY A 11 -2.04 -9.63 4.18
N PHE A 12 -2.31 -10.94 4.06
CA PHE A 12 -3.39 -11.58 4.79
C PHE A 12 -3.19 -11.47 6.30
N GLU A 13 -2.03 -11.84 6.82
CA GLU A 13 -1.74 -11.74 8.26
C GLU A 13 -1.98 -10.32 8.80
N SER A 14 -1.55 -9.30 8.07
CA SER A 14 -1.74 -7.89 8.44
C SER A 14 -3.23 -7.48 8.47
N ILE A 15 -4.01 -7.89 7.47
CA ILE A 15 -5.44 -7.57 7.40
C ILE A 15 -6.21 -8.29 8.52
N PHE A 16 -5.96 -9.59 8.70
CA PHE A 16 -6.66 -10.40 9.72
C PHE A 16 -6.30 -9.97 11.14
N SER A 17 -5.04 -9.61 11.41
CA SER A 17 -4.62 -9.08 12.72
C SER A 17 -5.22 -7.72 13.04
N THR A 18 -5.46 -6.88 12.03
CA THR A 18 -5.99 -5.52 12.23
C THR A 18 -7.51 -5.50 12.32
N LEU A 19 -8.20 -6.22 11.44
CA LEU A 19 -9.66 -6.16 11.29
C LEU A 19 -10.40 -7.30 12.00
N GLY A 20 -9.70 -8.39 12.34
CA GLY A 20 -10.34 -9.63 12.77
C GLY A 20 -11.02 -10.38 11.62
N MET A 21 -11.46 -11.61 11.89
CA MET A 21 -11.90 -12.56 10.85
C MET A 21 -13.01 -12.02 9.94
N VAL A 22 -14.11 -11.53 10.52
CA VAL A 22 -15.33 -11.17 9.78
C VAL A 22 -15.10 -9.94 8.90
N ASP A 23 -14.49 -8.89 9.44
CA ASP A 23 -14.24 -7.66 8.70
C ASP A 23 -13.10 -7.83 7.68
N ALA A 24 -12.12 -8.68 7.95
CA ALA A 24 -11.08 -9.04 6.98
C ALA A 24 -11.67 -9.75 5.75
N GLU A 25 -12.54 -10.75 5.94
CA GLU A 25 -13.22 -11.42 4.83
C GLU A 25 -14.10 -10.46 4.02
N ARG A 26 -14.85 -9.58 4.72
CA ARG A 26 -15.66 -8.55 4.07
C ARG A 26 -14.79 -7.56 3.27
N PHE A 27 -13.65 -7.15 3.82
CA PHE A 27 -12.69 -6.28 3.13
C PHE A 27 -12.18 -6.94 1.85
N ILE A 28 -11.74 -8.20 1.90
CA ILE A 28 -11.24 -8.94 0.73
C ILE A 28 -12.34 -9.07 -0.33
N MET A 29 -13.57 -9.35 0.07
CA MET A 29 -14.72 -9.41 -0.83
C MET A 29 -14.95 -8.05 -1.52
N LEU A 30 -14.96 -6.95 -0.78
CA LEU A 30 -15.14 -5.61 -1.34
C LEU A 30 -13.99 -5.23 -2.27
N LEU A 31 -12.75 -5.51 -1.89
CA LEU A 31 -11.55 -5.25 -2.68
C LEU A 31 -11.58 -5.99 -4.04
N LYS A 32 -12.12 -7.21 -4.08
CA LYS A 32 -12.28 -7.99 -5.32
C LYS A 32 -13.49 -7.56 -6.15
N ARG A 33 -14.57 -7.12 -5.50
CA ARG A 33 -15.85 -6.77 -6.16
C ARG A 33 -15.78 -5.39 -6.79
N ASP A 34 -15.26 -4.42 -6.05
CA ASP A 34 -15.08 -3.08 -6.55
C ASP A 34 -13.77 -3.11 -7.36
N LYS A 35 -13.80 -2.62 -8.61
CA LYS A 35 -12.57 -2.45 -9.40
C LYS A 35 -11.71 -1.41 -8.70
N PHE A 36 -10.86 -1.86 -7.77
CA PHE A 36 -9.97 -0.98 -7.03
C PHE A 36 -9.16 -0.17 -8.04
N ASP A 37 -9.45 1.13 -8.11
CA ASP A 37 -8.78 2.03 -9.04
C ASP A 37 -7.44 2.43 -8.43
N TYR A 38 -6.42 1.67 -8.78
CA TYR A 38 -5.05 1.90 -8.34
C TYR A 38 -4.59 3.34 -8.66
N THR A 39 -4.99 3.89 -9.80
CA THR A 39 -4.60 5.25 -10.21
C THR A 39 -5.22 6.30 -9.30
N GLN A 40 -6.49 6.12 -8.91
CA GLN A 40 -7.15 7.02 -7.98
C GLN A 40 -6.58 6.89 -6.56
N TRP A 41 -6.28 5.67 -6.10
CA TRP A 41 -5.63 5.47 -4.81
C TRP A 41 -4.23 6.08 -4.77
N GLN A 42 -3.42 5.89 -5.81
CA GLN A 42 -2.06 6.41 -5.87
C GLN A 42 -2.02 7.95 -5.80
N LYS A 43 -2.98 8.62 -6.43
CA LYS A 43 -3.14 10.08 -6.34
C LYS A 43 -3.38 10.57 -4.90
N LYS A 44 -3.82 9.71 -3.98
CA LYS A 44 -4.04 10.06 -2.58
C LYS A 44 -2.79 9.98 -1.72
N LEU A 45 -1.75 9.27 -2.16
CA LEU A 45 -0.56 8.99 -1.34
C LEU A 45 0.24 10.23 -0.97
N TRP A 46 0.18 11.28 -1.80
CA TRP A 46 0.98 12.50 -1.67
C TRP A 46 0.12 13.76 -1.75
N GLN A 47 -1.14 13.69 -1.30
CA GLN A 47 -2.06 14.83 -1.39
C GLN A 47 -1.57 16.07 -0.64
N ASP A 48 -0.79 15.87 0.42
CA ASP A 48 -0.27 16.94 1.27
C ASP A 48 1.19 17.32 0.91
N GLU A 49 1.71 16.83 -0.20
CA GLU A 49 3.11 17.00 -0.60
C GLU A 49 3.22 17.73 -1.94
N THR A 50 4.18 18.66 -2.04
CA THR A 50 4.53 19.27 -3.33
C THR A 50 5.49 18.38 -4.10
N LEU A 51 5.57 18.58 -5.43
CA LEU A 51 6.49 17.85 -6.28
C LEU A 51 7.95 18.09 -5.86
N GLU A 52 8.29 19.32 -5.50
CA GLU A 52 9.61 19.72 -5.05
C GLU A 52 9.98 18.98 -3.75
N SER A 53 9.08 18.94 -2.76
CA SER A 53 9.34 18.21 -1.50
C SER A 53 9.50 16.71 -1.74
N LEU A 54 8.68 16.13 -2.62
CA LEU A 54 8.79 14.71 -2.98
C LEU A 54 10.11 14.40 -3.68
N SER A 55 10.55 15.28 -4.59
CA SER A 55 11.83 15.14 -5.29
C SER A 55 13.02 15.22 -4.33
N GLU A 56 13.01 16.17 -3.39
CA GLU A 56 14.04 16.29 -2.36
C GLU A 56 14.10 15.04 -1.47
N LYS A 57 12.94 14.53 -1.02
CA LYS A 57 12.85 13.30 -0.22
C LYS A 57 13.39 12.09 -0.99
N ALA A 58 13.10 11.99 -2.28
CA ALA A 58 13.61 10.92 -3.13
C ALA A 58 15.14 10.97 -3.24
N GLN A 59 15.70 12.17 -3.46
CA GLN A 59 17.15 12.37 -3.53
C GLN A 59 17.84 12.00 -2.21
N GLN A 60 17.32 12.48 -1.09
CA GLN A 60 17.87 12.15 0.24
C GLN A 60 17.78 10.66 0.55
N ALA A 61 16.70 9.99 0.14
CA ALA A 61 16.57 8.56 0.32
C ALA A 61 17.64 7.81 -0.49
N TRP A 62 17.84 8.20 -1.76
CA TRP A 62 18.87 7.62 -2.63
C TRP A 62 20.27 7.74 -2.04
N GLU A 63 20.66 8.93 -1.59
CA GLU A 63 21.97 9.20 -0.99
C GLU A 63 22.24 8.44 0.31
N ARG A 64 21.19 8.03 1.04
CA ARG A 64 21.34 7.20 2.25
C ARG A 64 21.54 5.71 1.94
N PHE A 65 21.26 5.28 0.71
CA PHE A 65 21.50 3.90 0.26
C PHE A 65 22.90 3.72 -0.35
N GLU A 66 23.61 4.80 -0.68
CA GLU A 66 25.04 4.81 -1.03
C GLU A 66 25.93 4.88 0.22
#